data_AF-A0A9J6D4T3-F1
#
_entry.id   AF-A0A9J6D4T3-F1
#
_cell.length_a   1.000
_cell.length_b   1.000
_cell.length_c   1.000
_cell.angle_alpha   90.00
_cell.angle_beta   90.00
_cell.angle_gamma   90.00
#
_symmetry.space_group_name_H-M   'P 1'
#
loop_
_entity.id
_entity.type
_entity.pdbx_description
1 polymer ?
#
loop_
_entity_poly.entity_id
_entity_poly.type
_entity_poly.pdbx_seq_one_letter_code
_entity_poly.pdbx_strand_id
1 'polypeptide(L)'
;MFPEIPPPAFLQCPGVPPIPWKTLRSVLQVYVDAAATDDTPDAKKGLLLESLVVEGSQAYYKATHKQTPLKGVHTSGDGATCDAYQPALAVLDAYFAPPQDAFCVRSRFRPRIQEPDKTPVQFILAQRWLANNCNFGPVADKIIQDQILRSLRDPDLLRSFVKTGDACTALSALNQAREEERFGRV
;
A
#
# COMPACT_ATOMS: atom_id res chain seq x y z
N MET A 1 -7.13 -34.55 -3.34
CA MET A 1 -6.87 -33.60 -4.44
C MET A 1 -7.27 -32.23 -3.91
N PHE A 2 -6.31 -31.46 -3.40
CA PHE A 2 -6.58 -30.11 -2.92
C PHE A 2 -6.82 -29.20 -4.13
N PRO A 3 -7.81 -28.29 -4.09
CA PRO A 3 -8.05 -27.39 -5.22
C PRO A 3 -6.81 -26.51 -5.43
N GLU A 4 -6.22 -26.55 -6.62
CA GLU A 4 -5.14 -25.65 -7.02
C GLU A 4 -5.70 -24.22 -6.95
N ILE A 5 -5.16 -23.42 -6.01
CA ILE A 5 -5.49 -22.01 -5.90
C ILE A 5 -4.82 -21.34 -7.11
N PRO A 6 -5.59 -20.77 -8.06
CA PRO A 6 -4.98 -20.18 -9.24
C PRO A 6 -4.09 -18.99 -8.84
N PRO A 7 -2.90 -18.84 -9.44
CA PRO A 7 -2.03 -17.73 -9.14
C PRO A 7 -2.72 -16.42 -9.51
N PRO A 8 -2.70 -15.43 -8.61
CA PRO A 8 -3.31 -14.15 -8.91
C PRO A 8 -2.48 -13.42 -10.00
N ALA A 9 -3.12 -13.04 -11.11
CA ALA A 9 -2.44 -12.41 -12.23
C ALA A 9 -2.25 -10.90 -12.00
N PHE A 10 -1.00 -10.44 -11.87
CA PHE A 10 -0.75 -9.06 -11.40
C PHE A 10 -0.01 -8.12 -12.36
N LEU A 11 0.65 -8.61 -13.42
CA LEU A 11 1.34 -7.78 -14.42
C LEU A 11 1.20 -8.35 -15.84
N GLN A 12 0.00 -8.24 -16.42
CA GLN A 12 -0.26 -8.64 -17.81
C GLN A 12 0.24 -7.62 -18.85
N CYS A 13 0.49 -6.38 -18.43
CA CYS A 13 1.00 -5.31 -19.29
C CYS A 13 2.23 -4.65 -18.64
N PRO A 14 3.22 -4.23 -19.43
CA PRO A 14 4.38 -3.49 -18.91
C PRO A 14 3.92 -2.15 -18.33
N GLY A 15 4.30 -1.84 -17.09
CA GLY A 15 3.96 -0.56 -16.46
C GLY A 15 3.87 -0.57 -14.95
N VAL A 16 3.30 0.51 -14.40
CA VAL A 16 3.02 0.65 -12.96
C VAL A 16 1.95 -0.39 -12.58
N PRO A 17 2.15 -1.18 -11.51
CA PRO A 17 1.15 -2.15 -11.08
C PRO A 17 -0.19 -1.45 -10.80
N PRO A 18 -1.33 -2.07 -11.14
CA PRO A 18 -2.65 -1.48 -10.90
C PRO A 18 -2.95 -1.29 -9.41
N ILE A 19 -2.25 -2.05 -8.55
CA ILE A 19 -2.34 -2.02 -7.09
C ILE A 19 -0.98 -1.56 -6.53
N PRO A 20 -0.93 -0.71 -5.50
CA PRO A 20 0.33 -0.32 -4.85
C PRO A 20 1.16 -1.54 -4.41
N TRP A 21 2.48 -1.50 -4.62
CA TRP A 21 3.39 -2.61 -4.32
C TRP A 21 3.24 -3.15 -2.89
N LYS A 22 3.02 -2.29 -1.88
CA LYS A 22 2.79 -2.72 -0.49
C LYS A 22 1.60 -3.66 -0.34
N THR A 23 0.47 -3.31 -0.96
CA THR A 23 -0.75 -4.11 -0.93
C THR A 23 -0.57 -5.39 -1.74
N LEU A 24 0.08 -5.29 -2.90
CA LEU A 24 0.40 -6.43 -3.75
C LEU A 24 1.28 -7.45 -3.01
N ARG A 25 2.34 -7.00 -2.35
CA ARG A 25 3.23 -7.83 -1.53
C ARG A 25 2.47 -8.60 -0.45
N SER A 26 1.55 -7.95 0.25
CA SER A 26 0.74 -8.63 1.27
C SER A 26 -0.12 -9.74 0.68
N VAL A 27 -0.73 -9.52 -0.49
CA VAL A 27 -1.54 -10.54 -1.18
C VAL A 27 -0.68 -11.70 -1.68
N LEU A 28 0.49 -11.40 -2.27
CA LEU A 28 1.45 -12.39 -2.73
C LEU A 28 1.99 -13.25 -1.58
N GLN A 29 2.28 -12.65 -0.43
CA GLN A 29 2.74 -13.38 0.75
C GLN A 29 1.68 -14.39 1.23
N VAL A 30 0.42 -13.96 1.35
CA VAL A 30 -0.69 -14.85 1.74
C VAL A 30 -0.86 -15.99 0.74
N TYR A 31 -0.71 -15.71 -0.56
CA TYR A 31 -0.75 -16.74 -1.59
C TYR A 31 0.41 -17.74 -1.47
N VAL A 32 1.64 -17.26 -1.31
CA VAL A 32 2.82 -18.11 -1.14
C VAL A 32 2.69 -18.99 0.10
N ASP A 33 2.20 -18.43 1.22
CA ASP A 33 2.00 -19.18 2.47
C ASP A 33 0.89 -20.24 2.33
N ALA A 34 -0.11 -20.02 1.46
CA ALA A 34 -1.21 -20.95 1.24
C ALA A 34 -0.92 -22.02 0.17
N ALA A 35 -0.13 -21.69 -0.86
CA ALA A 35 0.11 -22.55 -2.01
C ALA A 35 1.48 -23.26 -2.00
N ALA A 36 2.42 -22.85 -1.14
CA ALA A 36 3.66 -23.58 -0.95
C ALA A 36 3.36 -24.96 -0.33
N THR A 37 3.48 -26.02 -1.14
CA THR A 37 3.30 -27.42 -0.70
C THR A 37 4.50 -27.87 0.15
N ASP A 38 5.68 -27.36 -0.17
CA ASP A 38 6.93 -27.58 0.55
C ASP A 38 7.44 -26.24 1.09
N ASP A 39 7.83 -26.19 2.37
CA ASP A 39 8.33 -24.99 3.05
C ASP A 39 9.76 -24.60 2.64
N THR A 40 10.19 -25.03 1.46
CA THR A 40 11.55 -24.75 0.95
C THR A 40 11.63 -23.34 0.38
N PRO A 41 12.73 -22.60 0.62
CA PRO A 41 12.88 -21.23 0.14
C PRO A 41 12.89 -21.14 -1.39
N ASP A 42 13.34 -22.19 -2.08
CA ASP A 42 13.34 -22.26 -3.55
C ASP A 42 11.94 -22.45 -4.13
N ALA A 43 11.10 -23.29 -3.51
CA ALA A 43 9.71 -23.47 -3.93
C ALA A 43 8.90 -22.17 -3.75
N LYS A 44 9.06 -21.49 -2.61
CA LYS A 44 8.42 -20.18 -2.36
C LYS A 44 8.86 -19.12 -3.36
N LYS A 45 10.14 -19.09 -3.73
CA LYS A 45 10.67 -18.19 -4.77
C LYS A 45 10.04 -18.49 -6.14
N GLY A 46 9.94 -19.76 -6.54
CA GLY A 46 9.31 -20.14 -7.80
C GLY A 46 7.86 -19.65 -7.87
N LEU A 47 7.08 -19.95 -6.83
CA LEU A 47 5.68 -19.55 -6.70
C LEU A 47 5.48 -18.02 -6.73
N LEU A 48 6.41 -17.27 -6.11
CA LEU A 48 6.43 -15.82 -6.16
C LEU A 48 6.67 -15.29 -7.59
N LEU A 49 7.63 -15.86 -8.32
CA LEU A 49 7.93 -15.42 -9.68
C LEU A 49 6.81 -15.80 -10.67
N GLU A 50 6.14 -16.93 -10.46
CA GLU A 50 5.00 -17.36 -11.27
C GLU A 50 3.78 -16.46 -11.08
N SER A 51 3.47 -16.07 -9.83
CA SER A 51 2.37 -15.15 -9.51
C SER A 51 2.58 -13.72 -10.02
N LEU A 52 3.84 -13.34 -10.30
CA LEU A 52 4.17 -12.04 -10.89
C LEU A 52 3.95 -11.97 -12.41
N VAL A 53 3.61 -13.08 -13.06
CA VAL A 53 3.38 -13.20 -14.52
C VAL A 53 4.64 -12.77 -15.32
N VAL A 54 4.56 -12.76 -16.65
CA VAL A 54 5.69 -12.54 -17.58
C VAL A 54 6.41 -11.21 -17.32
N GLU A 55 5.70 -10.11 -17.11
CA GLU A 55 6.34 -8.79 -16.95
C GLU A 55 7.00 -8.62 -15.57
N GLY A 56 6.42 -9.19 -14.51
CA GLY A 56 6.99 -9.12 -13.17
C GLY A 56 8.22 -10.00 -12.98
N SER A 57 8.22 -11.19 -13.59
CA SER A 57 9.42 -12.04 -13.66
C SER A 57 10.51 -11.40 -14.53
N GLN A 58 10.17 -10.78 -15.66
CA GLN A 58 11.14 -10.08 -16.50
C GLN A 58 11.75 -8.86 -15.77
N ALA A 59 10.96 -8.12 -14.99
CA ALA A 59 11.44 -7.06 -14.12
C ALA A 59 12.48 -7.55 -13.10
N TYR A 60 12.19 -8.68 -12.45
CA TYR A 60 13.14 -9.35 -11.55
C TYR A 60 14.45 -9.69 -12.27
N TYR A 61 14.40 -10.39 -13.41
CA TYR A 61 15.60 -10.74 -14.16
C TYR A 61 16.38 -9.52 -14.64
N LYS A 62 15.69 -8.46 -15.12
CA LYS A 62 16.33 -7.19 -15.49
C LYS A 62 17.04 -6.54 -14.30
N ALA A 63 16.44 -6.60 -13.10
CA ALA A 63 17.03 -6.05 -11.88
C ALA A 63 18.26 -6.87 -11.42
N THR A 64 18.17 -8.20 -11.46
CA THR A 64 19.29 -9.09 -11.11
C THR A 64 20.43 -9.03 -12.12
N HIS A 65 20.15 -8.83 -13.41
CA HIS A 65 21.19 -8.66 -14.44
C HIS A 65 21.87 -7.29 -14.40
N LYS A 66 21.19 -6.25 -13.90
CA LYS A 66 21.77 -4.91 -13.68
C LYS A 66 22.54 -4.80 -12.37
N GLN A 67 22.21 -5.63 -11.38
CA GLN A 67 23.02 -5.77 -10.17
C GLN A 67 24.29 -6.56 -10.50
N THR A 68 25.41 -5.85 -10.67
CA THR A 68 26.72 -6.40 -10.29
C THR A 68 26.59 -7.02 -8.91
N PRO A 69 27.19 -8.20 -8.64
CA PRO A 69 26.97 -8.92 -7.39
C PRO A 69 27.26 -7.97 -6.23
N LEU A 70 26.26 -7.72 -5.38
CA LEU A 70 26.50 -7.03 -4.12
C LEU A 70 27.50 -7.89 -3.35
N LYS A 71 28.73 -7.38 -3.31
CA LYS A 71 29.86 -7.93 -2.59
C LYS A 71 29.54 -7.79 -1.09
N GLY A 72 29.32 -8.93 -0.43
CA GLY A 72 29.41 -9.06 1.02
C GLY A 72 28.12 -9.42 1.75
N VAL A 73 27.68 -10.67 1.64
CA VAL A 73 27.13 -11.40 2.80
C VAL A 73 27.79 -12.78 2.79
N HIS A 74 28.27 -13.17 3.96
CA HIS A 74 29.27 -14.20 4.21
C HIS A 74 28.88 -15.59 3.68
N THR A 75 29.76 -16.18 2.85
CA THR A 75 29.88 -17.64 2.75
C THR A 75 30.65 -18.12 3.97
N SER A 76 29.93 -18.45 5.04
CA SER A 76 30.45 -19.33 6.09
C SER A 76 29.68 -20.63 5.98
N GLY A 77 30.42 -21.70 5.69
CA GLY A 77 29.85 -23.04 5.55
C GLY A 77 29.12 -23.47 6.81
N ASP A 78 27.94 -24.02 6.61
CA ASP A 78 27.30 -25.13 7.32
C ASP A 78 25.90 -25.25 6.73
N GLY A 79 25.31 -26.45 6.74
CA GLY A 79 24.07 -26.81 6.04
C GLY A 79 22.80 -26.09 6.50
N ALA A 80 22.75 -24.76 6.40
CA ALA A 80 21.59 -23.92 6.57
C ALA A 80 21.09 -23.54 5.16
N THR A 81 19.87 -23.96 4.85
CA THR A 81 19.13 -23.60 3.63
C THR A 81 19.23 -22.10 3.40
N CYS A 82 20.05 -21.70 2.43
CA CYS A 82 20.20 -20.30 2.04
C CYS A 82 18.81 -19.80 1.63
N ASP A 83 18.25 -18.85 2.38
CA ASP A 83 16.89 -18.36 2.21
C ASP A 83 16.79 -17.59 0.88
N ALA A 84 16.67 -18.29 -0.24
CA ALA A 84 16.64 -17.74 -1.59
C ALA A 84 15.41 -16.84 -1.86
N TYR A 85 14.39 -16.96 -1.00
CA TYR A 85 13.15 -16.19 -1.07
C TYR A 85 13.33 -14.74 -0.65
N GLN A 86 14.03 -14.48 0.47
CA GLN A 86 14.22 -13.12 1.00
C GLN A 86 15.02 -12.19 0.07
N PRO A 87 16.14 -12.61 -0.55
CA PRO A 87 16.84 -11.81 -1.55
C PRO A 87 15.97 -11.52 -2.78
N ALA A 88 15.14 -12.47 -3.20
CA ALA A 88 14.26 -12.28 -4.34
C ALA A 88 13.19 -11.21 -4.05
N LEU A 89 12.57 -11.27 -2.87
CA LEU A 89 11.66 -10.23 -2.38
C LEU A 89 12.35 -8.87 -2.27
N ALA A 90 13.59 -8.80 -1.78
CA ALA A 90 14.31 -7.54 -1.63
C ALA A 90 14.60 -6.86 -2.98
N VAL A 91 14.93 -7.64 -4.02
CA VAL A 91 15.12 -7.13 -5.39
C VAL A 91 13.80 -6.58 -5.94
N LEU A 92 12.70 -7.30 -5.73
CA LEU A 92 11.36 -6.87 -6.15
C LEU A 92 10.90 -5.63 -5.39
N ASP A 93 11.15 -5.56 -4.08
CA ASP A 93 10.93 -4.37 -3.26
C ASP A 93 11.71 -3.19 -3.83
N ALA A 94 13.00 -3.34 -4.13
CA ALA A 94 13.80 -2.26 -4.70
C ALA A 94 13.31 -1.81 -6.09
N TYR A 95 12.79 -2.74 -6.89
CA TYR A 95 12.34 -2.47 -8.26
C TYR A 95 10.93 -1.87 -8.33
N PHE A 96 9.99 -2.39 -7.53
CA PHE A 96 8.57 -2.02 -7.53
C PHE A 96 8.16 -1.07 -6.41
N ALA A 97 9.05 -0.83 -5.45
CA ALA A 97 8.94 0.29 -4.53
C ALA A 97 9.75 1.53 -4.96
N PRO A 98 9.87 1.94 -6.25
CA PRO A 98 10.28 3.32 -6.49
C PRO A 98 9.38 4.17 -5.60
N PRO A 99 9.94 5.11 -4.84
CA PRO A 99 9.13 5.95 -3.99
C PRO A 99 8.09 6.53 -4.92
N GLN A 100 6.81 6.29 -4.68
CA GLN A 100 5.87 7.32 -5.07
C GLN A 100 6.43 8.53 -4.34
N ASP A 101 7.11 9.40 -5.08
CA ASP A 101 7.85 10.50 -4.49
C ASP A 101 6.86 11.11 -3.51
N ALA A 102 7.25 11.15 -2.23
CA ALA A 102 6.33 11.63 -1.21
C ALA A 102 5.79 13.00 -1.66
N PHE A 103 6.59 13.76 -2.41
CA PHE A 103 6.18 14.95 -3.14
C PHE A 103 5.00 14.73 -4.11
N CYS A 104 5.05 13.72 -4.98
CA CYS A 104 4.02 13.42 -5.99
C CYS A 104 2.69 12.93 -5.36
N VAL A 105 2.74 12.17 -4.27
CA VAL A 105 1.50 11.81 -3.53
C VAL A 105 0.96 13.01 -2.77
N ARG A 106 1.85 13.80 -2.13
CA ARG A 106 1.48 15.01 -1.40
C ARG A 106 0.91 16.09 -2.32
N SER A 107 1.40 16.21 -3.56
CA SER A 107 0.88 17.15 -4.56
C SER A 107 -0.53 16.78 -4.99
N ARG A 108 -0.92 15.49 -4.92
CA ARG A 108 -2.29 15.02 -5.14
C ARG A 108 -3.17 15.14 -3.89
N PHE A 109 -2.59 15.04 -2.70
CA PHE A 109 -3.29 15.19 -1.42
C PHE A 109 -3.78 16.62 -1.20
N ARG A 110 -2.86 17.59 -1.26
CA ARG A 110 -3.11 18.98 -0.86
C ARG A 110 -4.26 19.69 -1.61
N PRO A 111 -4.41 19.58 -2.95
CA PRO A 111 -5.44 20.32 -3.67
C PRO A 111 -6.83 19.67 -3.60
N ARG A 112 -6.99 18.50 -2.94
CA ARG A 112 -8.28 17.84 -2.89
C ARG A 112 -9.27 18.59 -2.02
N ILE A 113 -10.43 18.85 -2.61
CA ILE A 113 -11.66 19.31 -1.98
C ILE A 113 -12.72 18.21 -2.10
N GLN A 114 -13.68 18.17 -1.18
CA GLN A 114 -14.83 17.29 -1.30
C GLN A 114 -15.52 17.59 -2.64
N GLU A 115 -15.86 16.57 -3.42
CA GLU A 115 -16.62 16.71 -4.67
C GLU A 115 -18.12 16.86 -4.33
N PRO A 116 -18.94 17.58 -5.14
CA PRO A 116 -20.33 17.88 -4.78
C PRO A 116 -21.21 16.63 -4.65
N ASP A 117 -20.82 15.55 -5.33
CA ASP A 117 -21.48 14.25 -5.40
C ASP A 117 -21.02 13.27 -4.31
N LYS A 118 -19.95 13.59 -3.58
CA LYS A 118 -19.38 12.71 -2.55
C LYS A 118 -19.85 13.10 -1.17
N THR A 119 -20.27 12.10 -0.39
CA THR A 119 -20.64 12.31 1.02
C THR A 119 -19.40 12.64 1.87
N PRO A 120 -19.55 13.35 3.00
CA PRO A 120 -18.45 13.63 3.93
C PRO A 120 -17.73 12.37 4.39
N VAL A 121 -18.43 11.27 4.66
CA VAL A 121 -17.83 10.01 5.09
C VAL A 121 -16.92 9.43 4.02
N GLN A 122 -17.39 9.37 2.77
CA GLN A 122 -16.59 8.87 1.64
C GLN A 122 -15.35 9.75 1.42
N PHE A 123 -15.51 11.07 1.56
CA PHE A 123 -14.41 12.01 1.44
C PHE A 123 -13.33 11.82 2.52
N ILE A 124 -13.72 11.75 3.80
CA ILE A 124 -12.79 11.57 4.93
C ILE A 124 -12.04 10.23 4.81
N LEU A 125 -12.74 9.16 4.42
CA LEU A 125 -12.11 7.85 4.16
C LEU A 125 -11.07 7.93 3.04
N ALA A 126 -11.39 8.61 1.93
CA ALA A 126 -10.48 8.79 0.82
C ALA A 126 -9.25 9.63 1.20
N GLN A 127 -9.42 10.68 2.02
CA GLN A 127 -8.31 11.49 2.53
C GLN A 127 -7.38 10.68 3.42
N ARG A 128 -7.93 9.89 4.34
CA ARG A 128 -7.14 9.01 5.23
C ARG A 128 -6.37 7.96 4.43
N TRP A 129 -7.01 7.31 3.46
CA TRP A 129 -6.36 6.32 2.60
C TRP A 129 -5.19 6.94 1.84
N LEU A 130 -5.37 8.15 1.30
CA LEU A 130 -4.32 8.82 0.54
C LEU A 130 -3.18 9.34 1.45
N ALA A 131 -3.49 9.83 2.64
CA ALA A 131 -2.49 10.27 3.62
C ALA A 131 -1.58 9.14 4.10
N ASN A 132 -2.10 7.90 4.22
CA ASN A 132 -1.31 6.71 4.53
C ASN A 132 -0.22 6.45 3.47
N ASN A 133 -0.43 6.89 2.23
CA ASN A 133 0.54 6.76 1.14
C ASN A 133 1.54 7.93 1.06
N CYS A 134 1.31 9.04 1.78
CA CYS A 134 2.13 10.26 1.71
C CYS A 134 3.36 10.25 2.64
N ASN A 135 3.53 9.21 3.46
CA ASN A 135 4.60 9.08 4.45
C ASN A 135 4.78 10.36 5.31
N PHE A 136 3.70 10.81 5.95
CA PHE A 136 3.73 12.00 6.82
C PHE A 136 4.41 11.78 8.17
N GLY A 137 4.73 10.52 8.52
CA GLY A 137 5.36 10.19 9.79
C GLY A 137 4.47 10.53 10.99
N PRO A 138 5.04 11.00 12.12
CA PRO A 138 4.30 11.19 13.38
C PRO A 138 3.28 12.33 13.34
N VAL A 139 3.35 13.21 12.34
CA VAL A 139 2.44 14.36 12.20
C VAL A 139 1.25 14.08 11.27
N ALA A 140 1.06 12.82 10.84
CA ALA A 140 0.03 12.43 9.90
C ALA A 140 -1.38 12.86 10.33
N ASP A 141 -1.75 12.63 11.59
CA ASP A 141 -3.10 12.94 12.08
C ASP A 141 -3.41 14.44 12.04
N LYS A 142 -2.44 15.30 12.39
CA LYS A 142 -2.58 16.75 12.29
C LYS A 142 -2.72 17.23 10.86
N ILE A 143 -1.91 16.67 9.94
CA ILE A 143 -2.01 17.01 8.51
C ILE A 143 -3.36 16.58 7.92
N ILE A 144 -3.88 15.41 8.32
CA ILE A 144 -5.20 14.94 7.90
C ILE A 144 -6.30 15.85 8.45
N GLN A 145 -6.20 16.23 9.74
CA GLN A 145 -7.12 17.16 10.38
C GLN A 145 -7.18 18.51 9.64
N ASP A 146 -6.03 19.12 9.39
CA ASP A 146 -5.92 20.39 8.66
C ASP A 146 -6.48 20.28 7.24
N GLN A 147 -6.21 19.16 6.57
CA GLN A 147 -6.77 18.91 5.25
C GLN A 147 -8.30 18.83 5.32
N ILE A 148 -8.87 18.03 6.24
CA ILE A 148 -10.32 17.90 6.40
C ILE A 148 -10.96 19.27 6.65
N LEU A 149 -10.43 20.06 7.58
CA LEU A 149 -10.94 21.40 7.91
C LEU A 149 -10.93 22.34 6.70
N ARG A 150 -9.91 22.24 5.84
CA ARG A 150 -9.80 23.08 4.63
C ARG A 150 -10.70 22.61 3.48
N SER A 151 -10.98 21.32 3.40
CA SER A 151 -11.46 20.67 2.17
C SER A 151 -12.88 20.12 2.24
N LEU A 152 -13.47 20.03 3.43
CA LEU A 152 -14.87 19.64 3.62
C LEU A 152 -15.80 20.77 3.16
N ARG A 153 -16.94 20.41 2.55
CA ARG A 153 -17.96 21.39 2.14
C ARG A 153 -19.02 21.66 3.19
N ASP A 154 -19.28 20.70 4.08
CA ASP A 154 -20.33 20.79 5.08
C ASP A 154 -19.92 21.77 6.21
N PRO A 155 -20.58 22.95 6.31
CA PRO A 155 -20.22 23.97 7.28
C PRO A 155 -20.60 23.58 8.72
N ASP A 156 -21.59 22.71 8.92
CA ASP A 156 -22.04 22.31 10.25
C ASP A 156 -21.13 21.24 10.85
N LEU A 157 -20.69 20.29 10.02
CA LEU A 157 -19.61 19.37 10.39
C LEU A 157 -18.31 20.12 10.68
N LEU A 158 -17.94 21.10 9.85
CA LEU A 158 -16.76 21.93 10.09
C LEU A 158 -16.85 22.69 11.42
N ARG A 159 -18.00 23.31 11.71
CA ARG A 159 -18.23 24.00 12.99
C ARG A 159 -18.05 23.06 14.18
N SER A 160 -18.56 21.84 14.08
CA SER A 160 -18.42 20.86 15.14
C SER A 160 -16.97 20.40 15.30
N PHE A 161 -16.23 20.17 14.21
CA PHE A 161 -14.80 19.84 14.28
C PHE A 161 -13.96 20.97 14.90
N VAL A 162 -14.27 22.22 14.59
CA VAL A 162 -13.61 23.38 15.20
C VAL A 162 -13.88 23.45 16.71
N LYS A 163 -15.09 23.11 17.18
CA LYS A 163 -15.43 23.05 18.61
C LYS A 163 -14.64 21.95 19.34
N THR A 164 -14.46 20.80 18.71
CA THR A 164 -13.71 19.67 19.28
C THR A 164 -12.20 19.94 19.33
N GLY A 165 -11.68 20.83 18.48
CA GLY A 165 -10.30 21.33 18.55
C GLY A 165 -9.26 20.20 18.42
N ASP A 166 -8.29 20.18 19.32
CA ASP A 166 -7.17 19.24 19.30
C ASP A 166 -7.55 17.77 19.54
N ALA A 167 -8.75 17.51 20.07
CA ALA A 167 -9.28 16.15 20.24
C ALA A 167 -9.83 15.55 18.92
N CYS A 168 -9.96 16.36 17.87
CA CYS A 168 -10.51 15.92 16.59
C CYS A 168 -9.46 15.12 15.79
N THR A 169 -9.42 13.81 16.01
CA THR A 169 -8.66 12.87 15.17
C THR A 169 -9.44 12.49 13.90
N ALA A 170 -8.75 11.96 12.89
CA ALA A 170 -9.39 11.49 11.66
C ALA A 170 -10.47 10.42 11.91
N LEU A 171 -10.32 9.61 12.97
CA LEU A 171 -11.32 8.63 13.40
C LEU A 171 -12.53 9.28 14.07
N SER A 172 -12.30 10.26 14.94
CA SER A 172 -13.40 11.03 15.55
C SER A 172 -14.22 11.76 14.48
N ALA A 173 -13.55 12.38 13.51
CA ALA A 173 -14.20 13.08 12.41
C ALA A 173 -15.07 12.14 11.57
N LEU A 174 -14.58 10.92 11.31
CA LEU A 174 -15.31 9.89 10.58
C LEU A 174 -16.57 9.43 11.33
N ASN A 175 -16.46 9.17 12.62
CA ASN A 175 -17.60 8.71 13.43
C ASN A 175 -18.69 9.78 13.49
N GLN A 176 -18.30 11.04 13.67
CA GLN A 176 -19.23 12.14 13.72
C GLN A 176 -19.91 12.40 12.36
N ALA A 177 -19.16 12.30 11.25
CA ALA A 177 -19.73 12.41 9.91
C ALA A 177 -20.77 11.29 9.64
N ARG A 178 -20.52 10.07 10.14
CA ARG A 178 -21.49 8.96 10.06
C ARG A 178 -22.75 9.22 10.87
N GLU A 179 -22.62 9.86 12.03
CA GLU A 179 -23.78 10.23 12.84
C GLU A 179 -24.63 11.27 12.13
N GLU A 180 -24.04 12.34 11.59
CA GLU A 180 -24.80 13.38 10.88
C GLU A 180 -25.45 12.86 9.58
N GLU A 181 -24.78 11.99 8.83
CA GLU A 181 -25.38 11.29 7.67
C GLU A 181 -26.57 10.42 8.10
N ARG A 182 -26.47 9.73 9.24
CA ARG A 182 -27.56 8.90 9.79
C ARG A 182 -28.75 9.74 10.23
N PHE A 183 -28.54 10.97 10.68
CA PHE A 183 -29.61 11.92 11.02
C PHE A 183 -30.15 12.69 9.81
N GLY A 184 -29.65 12.44 8.59
CA GLY A 184 -30.13 13.04 7.35
C GLY A 184 -29.85 14.54 7.24
N ARG A 185 -28.80 15.03 7.91
CA ARG A 185 -28.44 16.47 7.93
C ARG A 185 -27.38 16.86 6.90
N VAL A 186 -27.09 15.95 5.97
CA VAL A 186 -26.00 16.04 4.99
C VAL A 186 -26.50 15.64 3.60
#